data_AF-A0A8S2YMR3-F1
#
_entry.id   AF-A0A8S2YMR3-F1
#
_cell.length_a   1.000
_cell.length_b   1.000
_cell.length_c   1.000
_cell.angle_alpha   90.00
_cell.angle_beta   90.00
_cell.angle_gamma   90.00
#
_symmetry.space_group_name_H-M   'P 1'
#
loop_
_entity.id
_entity.type
_entity.pdbx_description
1 polymer ?
#
loop_
_entity_poly.entity_id
_entity_poly.type
_entity_poly.pdbx_seq_one_letter_code
_entity_poly.pdbx_strand_id
1 'polypeptide(L)' 'LHFSGADLAALIREASEVAMTEHILKSLSIENACVYQSHIDRAFSKMIPSVSEADRRRYEEL' A
#
# COMPACT_ATOMS: atom_id res chain seq x y z
N LEU A 1 -8.03 -2.67 12.47
CA LEU A 1 -8.04 -2.81 11.00
C LEU A 1 -7.38 -4.13 10.68
N HIS A 2 -8.09 -5.05 10.04
CA HIS A 2 -7.51 -6.30 9.55
C HIS A 2 -7.28 -6.15 8.05
N PHE A 3 -6.04 -6.32 7.60
CA PHE A 3 -5.65 -6.26 6.20
C PHE A 3 -5.30 -7.67 5.73
N SER A 4 -5.87 -8.07 4.59
CA SER A 4 -5.54 -9.32 3.90
C SER A 4 -4.18 -9.22 3.20
N GLY A 5 -3.66 -10.35 2.73
CA GLY A 5 -2.46 -10.35 1.89
C GLY A 5 -2.62 -9.52 0.60
N ALA A 6 -3.83 -9.46 0.05
CA ALA A 6 -4.13 -8.62 -1.11
C ALA A 6 -4.06 -7.12 -0.77
N ASP A 7 -4.52 -6.74 0.41
CA ASP A 7 -4.41 -5.36 0.89
C ASP A 7 -2.95 -4.96 1.08
N LEU A 8 -2.13 -5.83 1.68
CA LEU A 8 -0.70 -5.57 1.86
C LEU A 8 0.03 -5.49 0.51
N ALA A 9 -0.32 -6.33 -0.46
CA ALA A 9 0.24 -6.25 -1.80
C ALA A 9 -0.15 -4.94 -2.52
N ALA A 10 -1.40 -4.50 -2.35
CA ALA A 10 -1.86 -3.21 -2.88
C ALA A 10 -1.14 -2.02 -2.23
N LEU A 11 -0.89 -2.10 -0.91
CA LEU A 11 -0.12 -1.08 -0.18
C LEU A 11 1.28 -0.89 -0.75
N ILE A 12 2.01 -1.99 -0.94
CA ILE A 12 3.39 -1.93 -1.44
C ILE A 12 3.44 -1.42 -2.89
N ARG A 13 2.45 -1.80 -3.71
CA ARG A 13 2.33 -1.27 -5.09
C ARG A 13 2.13 0.24 -5.09
N GLU A 14 1.16 0.74 -4.32
CA GLU A 14 0.88 2.18 -4.21
C GLU A 14 2.10 2.94 -3.67
N ALA A 15 2.78 2.42 -2.65
CA ALA A 15 4.00 3.03 -2.11
C ALA A 15 5.13 3.10 -3.16
N SER A 16 5.22 2.10 -4.03
CA SER A 16 6.19 2.07 -5.14
C SER A 16 5.86 3.11 -6.21
N GLU A 17 4.58 3.26 -6.57
CA GLU A 17 4.12 4.29 -7.51
C GLU A 17 4.37 5.71 -6.96
N VAL A 18 4.14 5.93 -5.66
CA VAL A 18 4.46 7.19 -4.98
C VAL A 18 5.96 7.48 -5.04
N ALA A 19 6.80 6.49 -4.73
CA ALA A 19 8.26 6.63 -4.78
C ALA A 19 8.75 6.96 -6.20
N MET A 20 8.20 6.28 -7.21
CA MET A 20 8.55 6.49 -8.61
C MET A 20 8.12 7.87 -9.11
N THR A 21 6.90 8.29 -8.78
CA THR A 21 6.37 9.62 -9.12
C THR A 21 7.24 10.72 -8.52
N GLU A 22 7.69 10.54 -7.29
CA GLU A 22 8.61 11.48 -6.64
C GLU A 22 9.96 11.59 -7.37
N HIS A 23 10.55 10.47 -7.80
CA HIS A 23 11.80 10.48 -8.56
C HIS A 23 11.65 11.19 -9.91
N ILE A 24 10.55 10.94 -10.61
CA ILE A 24 10.25 11.60 -11.89
C ILE A 24 10.10 13.11 -11.69
N LEU A 25 9.25 13.53 -10.75
CA LEU A 25 8.96 14.95 -10.51
C LEU A 25 10.18 15.74 -10.02
N LYS A 26 11.07 15.08 -9.26
CA LYS A 26 12.32 15.70 -8.77
C LYS A 26 13.51 15.51 -9.72
N SER A 27 13.31 14.85 -10.87
CA SER A 27 14.39 14.52 -11.83
C SER A 27 15.58 13.82 -11.17
N LEU A 28 15.31 12.93 -10.21
CA LEU A 28 16.31 12.15 -9.51
C LEU A 28 16.74 10.94 -10.35
N SER A 29 17.97 10.46 -10.15
CA SER A 29 18.43 9.22 -10.79
C SER A 29 17.60 8.02 -10.34
N ILE A 30 17.16 7.20 -11.30
CA ILE A 30 16.41 5.96 -11.05
C ILE A 30 17.32 4.89 -10.42
N GLU A 31 18.63 5.00 -10.58
CA GLU A 31 19.61 4.03 -10.11
C GLU A 31 19.57 3.84 -8.57
N ASN A 32 19.10 4.86 -7.85
CA ASN A 32 18.92 4.85 -6.39
C ASN A 32 17.44 4.92 -5.96
N ALA A 33 16.51 4.60 -6.87
CA ALA A 33 15.09 4.63 -6.55
C ALA A 33 14.75 3.54 -5.54
N CYS A 34 14.32 3.96 -4.35
CA CYS A 34 13.92 3.06 -3.27
C CYS A 34 12.60 3.51 -2.64
N VAL A 35 11.87 2.52 -2.12
CA VAL A 35 10.68 2.77 -1.29
C VAL A 35 11.12 2.98 0.14
N TYR A 36 10.80 4.14 0.71
CA TYR A 36 11.05 4.48 2.10
C TYR A 36 9.76 4.42 2.90
N GLN A 37 9.88 4.38 4.23
CA GLN A 37 8.74 4.37 5.16
C GLN A 37 7.74 5.50 4.86
N SER A 38 8.23 6.70 4.51
CA SER A 38 7.39 7.84 4.16
C SER A 38 6.47 7.60 2.96
N HIS A 39 6.89 6.77 1.99
CA HIS A 39 6.05 6.39 0.85
C HIS A 39 4.97 5.39 1.27
N ILE A 40 5.31 4.47 2.17
CA ILE A 40 4.36 3.51 2.76
C ILE A 40 3.32 4.25 3.59
N ASP A 41 3.72 5.20 4.44
CA ASP A 41 2.79 5.99 5.26
C ASP A 41 1.81 6.79 4.39
N ARG A 42 2.31 7.41 3.31
CA ARG A 42 1.48 8.14 2.33
C ARG A 42 0.48 7.22 1.63
N ALA A 43 0.92 6.04 1.20
CA ALA A 43 0.03 5.05 0.59
C ALA A 43 -1.02 4.56 1.60
N PHE A 44 -0.60 4.20 2.81
CA PHE A 44 -1.45 3.67 3.86
C PHE A 44 -2.54 4.64 4.29
N SER A 45 -2.25 5.96 4.30
CA SER A 45 -3.24 6.99 4.65
C SER A 45 -4.49 7.00 3.77
N LYS A 46 -4.44 6.36 2.60
CA LYS A 46 -5.54 6.28 1.63
C LYS A 46 -6.23 4.91 1.59
N MET A 47 -5.75 3.93 2.36
CA MET A 47 -6.20 2.55 2.25
C MET A 47 -7.35 2.20 3.18
N ILE A 48 -8.26 1.39 2.66
CA ILE A 48 -9.35 0.76 3.40
C ILE A 48 -9.21 -0.76 3.17
N PRO A 49 -9.39 -1.60 4.21
CA PRO A 49 -9.40 -3.05 4.04
C PRO A 49 -10.37 -3.51 2.94
N SER A 50 -9.93 -4.43 2.09
CA SER A 50 -10.77 -4.99 1.01
C SER A 50 -11.79 -6.00 1.51
N VAL A 51 -11.54 -6.64 2.65
CA VAL A 51 -12.48 -7.58 3.29
C VAL A 51 -13.23 -6.86 4.39
N SER A 52 -14.56 -6.86 4.29
CA SER A 52 -15.40 -6.24 5.31
C SER A 52 -15.42 -7.07 6.60
N GLU A 53 -15.70 -6.42 7.73
CA GLU A 53 -15.89 -7.11 9.01
C GLU A 53 -17.04 -8.13 8.96
N ALA A 54 -18.07 -7.88 8.14
CA ALA A 54 -19.20 -8.78 7.96
C ALA A 54 -18.80 -10.06 7.20
N ASP A 55 -18.02 -9.91 6.13
CA ASP A 55 -17.51 -11.06 5.36
C ASP A 55 -16.57 -11.92 6.19
N ARG A 56 -15.78 -11.30 7.07
CA ARG A 56 -14.89 -12.02 7.97
C ARG A 56 -15.65 -12.86 9.00
N ARG A 57 -16.66 -12.28 9.67
CA ARG A 57 -17.51 -13.01 10.64
C ARG A 57 -18.17 -14.22 10.00
N ARG A 58 -18.68 -14.08 8.77
CA ARG A 58 -19.29 -15.19 8.03
C ARG A 58 -18.31 -16.32 7.73
N TYR A 59 -17.03 -16.01 7.52
CA TYR A 59 -15.98 -17.01 7.34
C TYR A 59 -15.55 -17.68 8.66
N GLU A 60 -15.58 -16.95 9.78
CA GLU A 60 -15.25 -17.47 11.11
C GLU A 60 -16.33 -18.40 11.69
N GLU A 61 -17.58 -18.28 11.22
CA GLU A 61 -18.73 -19.11 11.61
C GLU A 61 -18.84 -20.45 10.86
N LEU A 62 -17.95 -20.71 9.88
CA LEU A 62 -17.86 -21.95 9.10
C LEU A 62 -16.78 -22.89 9.64
#